data_AF-A0AAJ7JE97-F1
#
_entry.id   AF-A0AAJ7JE97-F1
#
_cell.length_a   1.000
_cell.length_b   1.000
_cell.length_c   1.000
_cell.angle_alpha   90.00
_cell.angle_beta   90.00
_cell.angle_gamma   90.00
#
_symmetry.space_group_name_H-M   'P 1'
#
loop_
_entity.id
_entity.type
_entity.pdbx_description
1 polymer ?
#
loop_
_entity_poly.entity_id
_entity_poly.type
_entity_poly.pdbx_seq_one_letter_code
_entity_poly.pdbx_strand_id
1 'polypeptide(L)'
;MGVCHCDDFFLWSNPAKSNDKKMQQILSDIYLSFVIQGEPHVNGVEWQPLDPNKTRFQYLRISSPRNISMDSRSNVGHEDFWNTINFDENKISPTT
;
A
#
# COMPACT_ATOMS: atom_id res chain seq x y z
N MET A 1 6.50 -10.62 -15.53
CA MET A 1 5.14 -10.43 -14.97
C MET A 1 5.23 -9.38 -13.86
N GLY A 2 4.17 -8.60 -13.68
CA GLY A 2 4.08 -7.53 -12.70
C GLY A 2 2.63 -7.35 -12.25
N VAL A 3 2.38 -6.34 -11.42
CA VAL A 3 1.04 -5.93 -10.98
C VAL A 3 0.73 -4.60 -11.65
N CYS A 4 -0.44 -4.48 -12.26
CA CYS A 4 -0.91 -3.23 -12.86
C CYS A 4 -2.04 -2.61 -12.05
N HIS A 5 -2.49 -1.43 -12.47
CA HIS A 5 -3.60 -0.76 -11.81
C HIS A 5 -4.86 -1.62 -11.85
N CYS A 6 -5.63 -1.59 -10.75
CA CYS A 6 -6.84 -2.38 -10.51
C CYS A 6 -6.66 -3.89 -10.30
N ASP A 7 -5.45 -4.46 -10.41
CA ASP A 7 -5.23 -5.89 -10.19
C ASP A 7 -5.71 -6.35 -8.80
N ASP A 8 -5.47 -5.56 -7.75
CA ASP A 8 -5.92 -5.89 -6.39
C ASP A 8 -7.45 -5.95 -6.27
N PHE A 9 -8.16 -5.06 -6.98
CA PHE A 9 -9.62 -5.06 -7.02
C PHE A 9 -10.16 -6.27 -7.80
N PHE A 10 -9.54 -6.62 -8.92
CA PHE A 10 -9.92 -7.81 -9.68
C PHE A 10 -9.63 -9.09 -8.89
N LEU A 11 -8.50 -9.14 -8.19
CA LEU A 11 -8.12 -10.23 -7.30
C LEU A 11 -9.12 -10.40 -6.15
N TRP A 12 -9.59 -9.29 -5.59
CA TRP A 12 -10.58 -9.29 -4.52
C TRP A 12 -11.99 -9.65 -5.00
N SER A 13 -12.41 -9.21 -6.19
CA SER A 13 -13.78 -9.42 -6.70
C SER A 13 -13.97 -10.75 -7.43
N ASN A 14 -12.94 -11.27 -8.11
CA ASN A 14 -13.05 -12.47 -8.94
C ASN A 14 -11.78 -13.34 -8.90
N PRO A 15 -11.53 -14.07 -7.78
CA PRO A 15 -10.35 -14.91 -7.64
C PRO A 15 -10.44 -16.14 -8.54
N ALA A 16 -9.51 -16.27 -9.50
CA ALA A 16 -9.51 -17.36 -10.46
C ALA A 16 -8.85 -18.66 -9.91
N LYS A 17 -7.81 -18.53 -9.09
CA LYS A 17 -6.99 -19.66 -8.60
C LYS A 17 -7.02 -19.80 -7.08
N SER A 18 -6.50 -20.92 -6.58
CA SER A 18 -6.45 -21.20 -5.13
C SER A 18 -5.58 -20.20 -4.35
N ASN A 19 -4.46 -19.74 -4.92
CA ASN A 19 -3.66 -18.68 -4.29
C ASN A 19 -4.36 -17.32 -4.34
N ASP A 20 -5.15 -17.06 -5.39
CA ASP A 20 -5.92 -15.82 -5.51
C ASP A 20 -6.99 -15.74 -4.42
N LYS A 21 -7.66 -16.87 -4.11
CA LYS A 21 -8.60 -16.95 -2.98
C LYS A 21 -7.94 -16.65 -1.63
N LYS A 22 -6.69 -17.08 -1.43
CA LYS A 22 -5.94 -16.75 -0.21
C LYS A 22 -5.60 -15.26 -0.15
N MET A 23 -5.23 -14.67 -1.29
CA MET A 23 -5.04 -13.22 -1.37
C MET A 23 -6.33 -12.46 -1.09
N GLN A 24 -7.45 -12.86 -1.69
CA GLN A 24 -8.77 -12.27 -1.45
C GLN A 24 -9.12 -12.28 0.04
N GLN A 25 -8.85 -13.39 0.73
CA GLN A 25 -9.11 -13.50 2.17
C GLN A 25 -8.23 -12.52 2.98
N ILE A 26 -6.93 -12.46 2.69
CA ILE A 26 -6.00 -11.52 3.34
C ILE A 26 -6.44 -10.06 3.13
N LEU A 27 -6.81 -9.69 1.90
CA LEU A 27 -7.31 -8.34 1.60
C LEU A 27 -8.61 -8.06 2.36
N SER A 28 -9.53 -9.02 2.42
CA SER A 28 -10.80 -8.87 3.14
C SER A 28 -10.57 -8.71 4.64
N ASP A 29 -9.67 -9.49 5.24
CA ASP A 29 -9.33 -9.41 6.66
C ASP A 29 -8.73 -8.05 7.00
N ILE A 30 -7.86 -7.50 6.15
CA ILE A 30 -7.31 -6.14 6.30
C ILE A 30 -8.43 -5.09 6.33
N TYR A 31 -9.34 -5.12 5.35
CA TYR A 31 -10.43 -4.15 5.29
C TYR A 31 -11.40 -4.29 6.46
N LEU A 32 -11.80 -5.52 6.80
CA LEU A 32 -12.77 -5.78 7.86
C LEU A 32 -12.22 -5.42 9.24
N SER A 33 -10.97 -5.79 9.55
CA SER A 33 -10.33 -5.42 10.82
C SER A 33 -10.24 -3.90 10.96
N PHE A 34 -9.82 -3.19 9.92
CA PHE A 34 -9.79 -1.74 9.93
C PHE A 34 -11.17 -1.12 10.16
N VAL A 35 -12.21 -1.60 9.45
CA VAL A 35 -13.57 -1.08 9.60
C VAL A 35 -14.16 -1.35 10.99
N ILE A 36 -13.88 -2.52 11.58
CA ILE A 36 -14.47 -2.94 12.86
C ILE A 36 -13.68 -2.37 14.05
N GLN A 37 -12.36 -2.37 13.98
CA GLN A 37 -11.46 -2.10 15.11
C GLN A 37 -10.72 -0.77 14.98
N GLY A 38 -10.68 -0.17 13.79
CA GLY A 38 -9.89 1.03 13.49
C GLY A 38 -8.43 0.75 13.15
N GLU A 39 -8.00 -0.51 13.20
CA GLU A 39 -6.61 -0.93 12.94
C GLU A 39 -6.60 -2.14 11.98
N PRO A 40 -5.82 -2.09 10.89
CA PRO A 40 -5.75 -3.20 9.95
C PRO A 40 -4.90 -4.35 10.53
N HIS A 41 -5.43 -5.57 10.48
CA HIS A 41 -4.75 -6.76 10.95
C HIS A 41 -4.29 -7.66 9.80
N VAL A 42 -3.07 -8.18 9.91
CA VAL A 42 -2.53 -9.19 8.99
C VAL A 42 -1.89 -10.31 9.80
N ASN A 43 -2.35 -11.53 9.57
CA ASN A 43 -1.84 -12.70 10.29
C ASN A 43 -0.32 -12.85 10.12
N GLY A 44 0.40 -12.88 11.24
CA GLY A 44 1.85 -13.12 11.27
C GLY A 44 2.73 -11.92 10.94
N VAL A 45 2.15 -10.72 10.79
CA VAL A 45 2.92 -9.48 10.54
C VAL A 45 2.38 -8.34 11.41
N GLU A 46 3.28 -7.69 12.14
CA GLU A 46 2.95 -6.43 12.83
C GLU A 46 3.03 -5.28 11.81
N TRP A 47 1.88 -4.81 11.34
CA TRP A 47 1.80 -3.66 10.44
C TRP A 47 1.80 -2.36 11.23
N GLN A 48 2.98 -1.75 11.36
CA GLN A 48 3.13 -0.51 12.11
C GLN A 48 2.58 0.71 11.35
N PRO A 49 1.95 1.67 12.05
CA PRO A 49 1.59 2.97 11.49
C PRO A 49 2.80 3.75 10.98
N LEU A 50 2.55 4.75 10.13
CA LEU A 50 3.60 5.65 9.64
C LEU A 50 4.20 6.46 10.79
N ASP A 51 5.53 6.52 10.84
CA ASP A 51 6.29 7.36 11.76
C ASP A 51 6.83 8.59 11.01
N PRO A 52 6.36 9.80 11.32
CA PRO A 52 6.78 11.02 10.63
C PRO A 52 8.27 11.36 10.86
N ASN A 53 8.92 10.76 11.86
CA ASN A 53 10.33 11.00 12.14
C ASN A 53 11.26 10.10 11.32
N LYS A 54 10.73 9.08 10.62
CA LYS A 54 11.54 8.18 9.79
C LYS A 54 11.76 8.76 8.41
N THR A 55 13.03 8.77 8.00
CA THR A 55 13.45 9.25 6.68
C THR A 55 13.10 8.30 5.53
N ARG A 56 12.89 7.02 5.84
CA ARG A 56 12.46 6.00 4.86
C ARG A 56 11.00 5.70 5.06
N PHE A 57 10.23 5.78 3.98
CA PHE A 57 8.82 5.41 3.99
C PHE A 57 8.67 3.92 4.29
N GLN A 58 7.90 3.59 5.32
CA GLN A 58 7.63 2.22 5.74
C GLN A 58 6.27 1.78 5.23
N TYR A 59 6.19 0.57 4.71
CA TYR A 59 4.94 0.04 4.15
C TYR A 59 4.86 -1.46 4.33
N LEU A 60 3.63 -1.97 4.42
CA LEU A 60 3.39 -3.39 4.34
C LEU A 60 3.57 -3.85 2.89
N ARG A 61 4.51 -4.76 2.66
CA ARG A 61 4.74 -5.37 1.35
C ARG A 61 4.06 -6.74 1.30
N ILE A 62 3.03 -6.84 0.46
CA ILE A 62 2.34 -8.10 0.17
C ILE A 62 2.83 -8.62 -1.18
N SER A 63 3.78 -9.57 -1.19
CA SER A 63 4.30 -10.14 -2.44
C SER A 63 3.58 -11.44 -2.84
N SER A 64 2.99 -12.15 -1.87
CA SER A 64 2.15 -13.34 -2.07
C SER A 64 1.42 -13.67 -0.75
N PRO A 65 0.46 -14.63 -0.72
CA PRO A 65 -0.21 -15.03 0.52
C PRO A 65 0.71 -15.54 1.63
N ARG A 66 1.95 -15.93 1.28
CA ARG A 66 2.94 -16.48 2.23
C ARG A 66 4.15 -15.58 2.42
N ASN A 67 4.19 -14.45 1.73
CA ASN A 67 5.30 -13.51 1.79
C ASN A 67 4.73 -12.11 1.97
N ILE A 68 4.53 -11.78 3.25
CA ILE A 68 4.04 -10.49 3.70
C ILE A 68 4.99 -10.04 4.81
N SER A 69 5.47 -8.81 4.71
CA SER A 69 6.37 -8.24 5.71
C SER A 69 6.37 -6.72 5.61
N MET A 70 6.80 -6.05 6.68
CA MET A 70 7.14 -4.64 6.61
C MET A 70 8.41 -4.45 5.78
N ASP A 71 8.36 -3.53 4.83
CA ASP A 71 9.49 -3.11 4.00
C ASP A 71 9.66 -1.59 4.13
N SER A 72 10.78 -1.06 3.65
CA SER A 72 11.01 0.38 3.65
C SER A 72 11.81 0.83 2.44
N ARG A 73 11.48 2.01 1.92
CA ARG A 73 12.11 2.55 0.73
C ARG A 73 12.34 4.05 0.85
N SER A 74 13.51 4.48 0.41
CA SER A 74 13.76 5.89 0.05
C SER A 74 13.33 6.11 -1.40
N ASN A 75 12.88 7.32 -1.74
CA ASN A 75 12.48 7.67 -3.11
C ASN A 75 11.32 6.79 -3.63
N VAL A 76 10.19 6.83 -2.92
CA VAL A 76 8.96 6.11 -3.32
C VAL A 76 8.40 6.75 -4.58
N GLY A 77 7.97 5.94 -5.56
CA GLY A 77 7.38 6.48 -6.79
C GLY A 77 8.31 7.35 -7.64
N HIS A 78 9.63 7.29 -7.41
CA HIS A 78 10.61 8.20 -8.02
C HIS A 78 10.41 9.67 -7.63
N GLU A 79 9.93 9.94 -6.43
CA GLU A 79 9.77 11.27 -5.84
C GLU A 79 10.98 12.20 -6.07
N ASP A 80 12.23 11.74 -5.90
CA ASP A 80 13.41 12.58 -6.11
C ASP A 80 13.46 13.13 -7.54
N PHE A 81 13.10 12.29 -8.52
CA PHE A 81 13.02 12.69 -9.92
C PHE A 81 11.87 13.67 -10.15
N TRP A 82 10.67 13.38 -9.63
CA TRP A 82 9.52 14.27 -9.79
C TRP A 82 9.76 15.64 -9.15
N ASN A 83 10.48 15.69 -8.02
CA ASN A 83 10.89 16.94 -7.36
C ASN A 83 11.90 17.75 -8.18
N THR A 84 12.60 17.16 -9.17
CA THR A 84 13.45 17.93 -10.10
C THR A 84 12.63 18.72 -11.12
N ILE A 85 11.38 18.34 -11.35
CA ILE A 85 10.52 18.97 -12.34
C ILE A 85 9.73 20.07 -11.64
N ASN A 86 9.95 21.32 -12.05
CA ASN A 86 9.22 22.47 -11.53
C ASN A 86 7.82 22.57 -12.17
N PHE A 87 6.97 21.56 -11.92
CA PHE A 87 5.58 21.62 -12.33
C PHE A 87 4.88 22.79 -11.62
N ASP A 88 4.20 23.63 -12.40
CA ASP A 88 3.30 24.65 -11.87
C ASP A 88 1.89 24.07 -11.68
N GLU A 89 1.79 22.96 -10.95
CA GLU A 89 0.53 22.31 -10.66
C GLU A 89 0.21 22.53 -9.17
N ASN A 90 -0.95 23.12 -8.88
CA ASN A 90 -1.42 23.44 -7.53
C ASN A 90 -0.60 24.49 -6.75
N LYS A 91 0.08 25.44 -7.43
CA LYS A 91 0.57 26.65 -6.73
C LYS A 91 -0.61 27.50 -6.27
N ILE A 92 -0.97 27.37 -5.00
CA ILE A 92 -1.96 28.25 -4.36
C ILE A 92 -1.26 29.59 -4.16
N SER A 93 -1.54 30.52 -5.06
CA SER A 93 -1.13 31.91 -4.88
C SER A 93 -1.82 32.45 -3.63
N PRO A 94 -1.12 33.12 -2.70
CA PRO A 94 -1.79 33.76 -1.58
C PRO A 94 -2.79 34.78 -2.15
N THR A 95 -4.07 34.60 -1.83
CA THR A 95 -5.09 35.61 -2.14
C THR A 95 -4.84 36.81 -1.23
N THR A 96 -4.26 37.87 -1.79
CA THR A 96 -4.17 39.21 -1.17
C THR A 96 -5.54 39.84 -0.97
#